data_AF-A0A8T4HIG8-F1
#
_entry.id   AF-A0A8T4HIG8-F1
#
_cell.length_a   1.000
_cell.length_b   1.000
_cell.length_c   1.000
_cell.angle_alpha   90.00
_cell.angle_beta   90.00
_cell.angle_gamma   90.00
#
_symmetry.space_group_name_H-M   'P 1'
#
loop_
_entity.id
_entity.type
_entity.pdbx_description
1 polymer ?
#
loop_
_entity_poly.entity_id
_entity_poly.type
_entity_poly.pdbx_seq_one_letter_code
_entity_poly.pdbx_strand_id
1 'polypeptide(L)'
;MKSQAVRVEARARGSQLEVGSGRFTRLLADFEQSVSDHADHAEHEEQEEFPALRTRLSEEDRTKMGERILAVEKTAPTRPHPTAAGSPALQWTVGPFASVLDRARDAVSSTGSSSGR
;
A
#
# COMPACT_ATOMS: atom_id res chain seq x y z
N MET A 1 -7.48 24.95 -32.91
CA MET A 1 -7.51 23.66 -32.19
C MET A 1 -6.84 23.84 -30.85
N LYS A 2 -7.59 23.75 -29.74
CA LYS A 2 -7.05 23.86 -28.39
C LYS A 2 -6.74 22.44 -27.90
N SER A 3 -5.46 22.08 -27.88
CA SER A 3 -5.00 20.80 -27.35
C SER A 3 -4.98 20.91 -25.83
N GLN A 4 -5.93 20.26 -25.14
CA GLN A 4 -5.88 20.14 -23.69
C GLN A 4 -4.95 18.98 -23.32
N ALA A 5 -3.81 19.31 -22.71
CA ALA A 5 -2.96 18.33 -22.07
C ALA A 5 -3.67 17.81 -20.81
N VAL A 6 -3.87 16.49 -20.75
CA VAL A 6 -4.39 15.79 -19.58
C VAL A 6 -3.36 15.93 -18.46
N ARG A 7 -3.70 16.70 -17.42
CA ARG A 7 -2.83 16.91 -16.26
C ARG A 7 -3.08 15.76 -15.26
N VAL A 8 -2.12 14.84 -15.16
CA VAL A 8 -2.06 13.85 -14.08
C VAL A 8 -1.34 14.50 -12.90
N GLU A 9 -2.07 14.87 -11.85
CA GLU A 9 -1.47 15.49 -10.65
C GLU A 9 -1.01 14.42 -9.65
N ALA A 10 0.30 14.17 -9.59
CA ALA A 10 0.90 13.31 -8.56
C ALA A 10 1.20 14.16 -7.30
N ARG A 11 0.42 13.94 -6.23
CA ARG A 11 0.53 14.71 -4.97
C ARG A 11 1.38 13.97 -3.94
N ALA A 12 2.66 14.32 -3.84
CA ALA A 12 3.47 14.05 -2.65
C ALA A 12 3.31 15.19 -1.64
N ARG A 13 3.21 14.89 -0.34
CA ARG A 13 2.99 15.89 0.73
C ARG A 13 4.02 17.03 0.62
N GLY A 14 3.54 18.26 0.42
CA GLY A 14 4.31 19.50 0.56
C GLY A 14 5.13 19.98 -0.65
N SER A 15 5.25 19.20 -1.74
CA SER A 15 5.87 19.70 -2.98
C SER A 15 5.13 19.15 -4.19
N GLN A 16 4.65 20.03 -5.06
CA GLN A 16 4.18 19.61 -6.38
C GLN A 16 5.37 18.96 -7.10
N LEU A 17 5.22 17.70 -7.51
CA LEU A 17 6.24 17.01 -8.29
C LEU A 17 6.11 17.49 -9.73
N GLU A 18 7.08 18.25 -10.22
CA GLU A 18 7.08 18.73 -11.60
C GLU A 18 7.33 17.55 -12.56
N VAL A 19 6.36 17.34 -13.45
CA VAL A 19 6.43 16.31 -14.50
C VAL A 19 7.60 16.62 -15.43
N GLY A 20 8.46 15.63 -15.66
CA GLY A 20 9.66 15.78 -16.49
C GLY A 20 10.89 16.30 -15.74
N SER A 21 10.78 16.64 -14.45
CA SER A 21 11.97 16.92 -13.62
C SER A 21 12.80 15.65 -13.40
N GLY A 22 14.12 15.79 -13.19
CA GLY A 22 14.97 14.63 -12.91
C GLY A 22 14.56 13.83 -11.65
N ARG A 23 13.93 14.51 -10.67
CA ARG A 23 13.34 13.85 -9.49
C ARG A 23 12.10 13.02 -9.87
N PHE A 24 11.23 13.55 -10.74
CA PHE A 24 10.07 12.81 -11.23
C PHE A 24 10.50 11.54 -11.95
N THR A 25 11.45 11.64 -12.88
CA THR A 25 11.95 10.48 -13.63
C THR A 25 12.54 9.42 -12.72
N ARG A 26 13.31 9.81 -11.69
CA ARG A 26 13.86 8.85 -10.72
C ARG A 26 12.76 8.13 -9.93
N LEU A 27 11.79 8.88 -9.38
CA LEU A 27 10.69 8.28 -8.63
C LEU A 27 9.82 7.37 -9.51
N LEU A 28 9.64 7.72 -10.78
CA LEU A 28 8.91 6.89 -11.73
C LEU A 28 9.66 5.58 -12.00
N ALA A 29 10.99 5.63 -12.21
CA ALA A 29 11.80 4.43 -12.38
C ALA A 29 11.80 3.54 -11.13
N ASP A 30 11.90 4.12 -9.94
CA ASP A 30 11.81 3.39 -8.66
C ASP A 30 10.43 2.71 -8.51
N PHE A 31 9.37 3.41 -8.91
CA PHE A 31 8.01 2.88 -8.90
C PHE A 31 7.83 1.74 -9.92
N GLU A 32 8.32 1.91 -11.15
CA GLU A 32 8.30 0.86 -12.18
C GLU A 32 9.02 -0.40 -11.71
N GLN A 33 10.20 -0.27 -11.09
CA GLN A 33 10.92 -1.39 -10.51
C GLN A 33 10.11 -2.07 -9.40
N SER A 34 9.53 -1.30 -8.48
CA SER A 34 8.69 -1.86 -7.42
C SER A 34 7.47 -2.60 -7.97
N VAL A 35 6.82 -2.07 -9.01
CA VAL A 35 5.69 -2.75 -9.67
C VAL A 35 6.14 -4.05 -10.31
N SER A 36 7.31 -4.06 -10.96
CA SER A 36 7.88 -5.29 -11.55
C SER A 36 8.17 -6.34 -10.49
N ASP A 37 8.84 -5.96 -9.40
CA ASP A 37 9.16 -6.88 -8.30
C ASP A 37 7.89 -7.47 -7.66
N HIS A 38 6.84 -6.66 -7.52
CA HIS A 38 5.54 -7.11 -7.04
C HIS A 38 4.82 -8.03 -8.02
N ALA A 39 4.94 -7.79 -9.32
CA ALA A 39 4.32 -8.62 -10.35
C ALA A 39 4.93 -10.03 -10.35
N ASP A 40 6.26 -10.13 -10.27
CA ASP A 40 6.96 -11.42 -10.21
C ASP A 40 6.55 -12.23 -8.96
N HIS A 41 6.41 -11.57 -7.81
CA HIS A 41 5.96 -12.23 -6.59
C HIS A 41 4.50 -12.68 -6.68
N ALA A 42 3.60 -11.82 -7.18
CA ALA A 42 2.19 -12.16 -7.36
C ALA A 42 2.02 -13.34 -8.32
N GLU A 43 2.81 -13.39 -9.40
CA GLU A 43 2.82 -14.52 -10.32
C GLU A 43 3.20 -15.83 -9.63
N HIS A 44 4.23 -15.82 -8.79
CA HIS A 44 4.64 -16.99 -8.00
C HIS A 44 3.56 -17.43 -7.00
N GLU A 45 2.93 -16.48 -6.28
CA GLU A 45 1.84 -16.78 -5.37
C GLU A 45 0.64 -17.44 -6.09
N GLU A 46 0.27 -16.90 -7.25
CA GLU A 46 -0.87 -17.39 -8.04
C GLU A 46 -0.62 -18.75 -8.68
N GLN A 47 0.60 -19.02 -9.15
CA GLN A 47 0.94 -20.25 -9.86
C GLN A 47 1.35 -21.41 -8.94
N GLU A 48 1.96 -21.12 -7.80
CA GLU A 48 2.56 -22.16 -6.95
C GLU A 48 1.92 -22.21 -5.56
N GLU A 49 1.89 -21.09 -4.84
CA GLU A 49 1.53 -21.08 -3.43
C GLU A 49 0.02 -21.26 -3.19
N PHE A 50 -0.83 -20.44 -3.82
CA PHE A 50 -2.28 -20.54 -3.64
C PHE A 50 -2.84 -21.88 -4.12
N PRO A 51 -2.41 -22.44 -5.28
CA PRO A 51 -2.79 -23.80 -5.65
C PRO A 51 -2.39 -24.84 -4.60
N ALA A 52 -1.16 -24.76 -4.07
CA ALA A 52 -0.72 -25.68 -3.02
C ALA A 52 -1.58 -25.59 -1.75
N LEU A 53 -1.96 -24.38 -1.32
CA LEU A 53 -2.89 -24.19 -0.19
C LEU A 53 -4.26 -24.78 -0.48
N ARG A 54 -4.80 -24.61 -1.70
CA ARG A 54 -6.09 -25.17 -2.11
C ARG A 54 -6.10 -26.69 -2.14
N THR A 55 -4.97 -27.31 -2.52
CA THR A 55 -4.85 -28.77 -2.58
C THR A 55 -4.62 -29.40 -1.21
N ARG A 56 -3.84 -28.74 -0.33
CA ARG A 56 -3.40 -29.32 0.94
C ARG A 56 -4.32 -29.04 2.12
N LEU A 57 -5.10 -27.96 2.07
CA LEU A 57 -5.96 -27.53 3.17
C LEU A 57 -7.44 -27.72 2.87
N SER A 58 -8.20 -28.08 3.91
CA SER A 58 -9.65 -28.12 3.81
C SER A 58 -10.23 -26.73 3.51
N GLU A 59 -11.48 -26.68 3.03
CA GLU A 59 -12.19 -25.41 2.83
C GLU A 59 -12.38 -24.65 4.15
N GLU A 60 -12.62 -25.36 5.25
CA GLU A 60 -12.77 -24.78 6.59
C GLU A 60 -11.47 -24.11 7.04
N ASP A 61 -10.32 -24.78 6.84
CA ASP A 61 -9.01 -24.23 7.21
C ASP A 61 -8.66 -22.98 6.39
N ARG A 62 -8.96 -22.99 5.09
CA ARG A 62 -8.75 -21.83 4.22
C ARG A 62 -9.65 -20.65 4.60
N THR A 63 -10.90 -20.92 4.97
CA THR A 63 -11.83 -19.90 5.47
C THR A 63 -11.30 -19.25 6.75
N LYS A 64 -10.88 -20.05 7.73
CA LYS A 64 -10.27 -19.56 8.98
C LYS A 64 -9.00 -18.74 8.72
N MET A 65 -8.20 -19.14 7.73
CA MET A 65 -7.00 -18.39 7.34
C MET A 65 -7.38 -17.00 6.76
N GLY A 66 -8.37 -16.94 5.87
CA GLY A 66 -8.89 -15.67 5.34
C GLY A 66 -9.43 -14.74 6.42
N GLU A 67 -10.17 -15.27 7.39
CA GLU A 67 -10.68 -14.50 8.54
C GLU A 67 -9.53 -13.87 9.36
N ARG A 68 -8.42 -14.60 9.55
CA ARG A 68 -7.24 -14.08 10.24
C ARG A 68 -6.56 -12.96 9.46
N ILE A 69 -6.44 -13.10 8.13
CA ILE A 69 -5.88 -12.05 7.28
C ILE A 69 -6.72 -10.77 7.40
N LEU A 70 -8.04 -10.88 7.26
CA LEU A 70 -8.96 -9.74 7.40
C LEU A 70 -8.92 -9.10 8.79
N ALA A 71 -8.71 -9.90 9.85
CA ALA A 71 -8.54 -9.38 11.20
C ALA A 71 -7.24 -8.58 11.33
N VAL A 72 -6.13 -9.08 10.78
CA VAL A 72 -4.83 -8.39 10.77
C VAL A 72 -4.92 -7.09 9.96
N GLU A 73 -5.53 -7.12 8.78
CA GLU A 73 -5.70 -5.94 7.91
C GLU A 73 -6.40 -4.78 8.63
N LYS A 74 -7.45 -5.06 9.42
CA LYS A 74 -8.13 -4.04 10.23
C LYS A 74 -7.19 -3.35 11.22
N THR A 75 -6.21 -4.07 11.74
CA THR A 75 -5.25 -3.58 12.73
C THR A 75 -3.96 -3.05 12.12
N ALA A 76 -3.69 -3.35 10.85
CA ALA A 76 -2.49 -2.93 10.14
C ALA A 76 -2.47 -1.41 9.94
N PRO A 77 -1.28 -0.76 9.93
CA PRO A 77 -1.15 0.66 9.59
C PRO A 77 -1.61 0.93 8.16
N THR A 78 -2.34 2.04 7.91
CA THR A 78 -2.82 2.37 6.55
C THR A 78 -1.72 2.94 5.64
N ARG A 79 -0.53 3.18 6.22
CA ARG A 79 0.67 3.69 5.54
C ARG A 79 1.88 2.84 5.88
N PRO A 80 2.02 1.66 5.26
CA PRO A 80 3.21 0.83 5.43
C PRO A 80 4.42 1.58 4.90
N HIS A 81 5.43 1.77 5.74
CA HIS A 81 6.69 2.40 5.32
C HIS A 81 7.56 1.34 4.63
N PRO A 82 8.29 1.66 3.54
CA PRO A 82 9.10 0.70 2.78
C PRO A 82 10.14 -0.07 3.64
N THR A 83 10.57 0.51 4.77
CA THR A 83 11.46 -0.13 5.74
C THR A 83 10.82 -1.24 6.59
N ALA A 84 9.51 -1.45 6.46
CA ALA A 84 8.77 -2.54 7.11
C ALA A 84 8.61 -3.79 6.21
N ALA A 85 8.93 -3.69 4.92
CA ALA A 85 9.00 -4.84 4.02
C ALA A 85 10.36 -5.53 4.20
N GLY A 86 10.38 -6.84 4.45
CA GLY A 86 11.61 -7.66 4.50
C GLY A 86 12.29 -7.83 5.86
N SER A 87 11.81 -7.22 6.95
CA SER A 87 12.37 -7.42 8.30
C SER A 87 11.29 -7.80 9.33
N PRO A 88 11.26 -9.06 9.81
CA PRO A 88 10.30 -9.53 10.81
C PRO A 88 10.32 -8.71 12.12
N ALA A 89 11.49 -8.21 12.52
CA ALA A 89 11.65 -7.41 13.74
C ALA A 89 11.03 -6.01 13.62
N LEU A 90 11.04 -5.42 12.43
CA LEU A 90 10.44 -4.12 12.15
C LEU A 90 8.92 -4.19 11.98
N GLN A 91 8.38 -5.28 11.43
CA GLN A 91 6.92 -5.50 11.39
C GLN A 91 6.30 -5.60 12.79
N TRP A 92 7.01 -6.19 13.75
CA TRP A 92 6.56 -6.27 15.15
C TRP A 92 6.68 -4.96 15.94
N THR A 93 7.68 -4.11 15.63
CA THR A 93 7.88 -2.83 16.34
C THR A 93 6.98 -1.71 15.82
N VAL A 94 6.49 -1.80 14.58
CA VAL A 94 5.43 -0.93 14.03
C VAL A 94 4.04 -1.59 14.22
N GLY A 95 3.87 -2.29 15.34
CA GLY A 95 2.64 -2.95 15.75
C GLY A 95 1.48 -1.98 16.10
N PRO A 96 0.42 -2.45 16.78
CA PRO A 96 -0.92 -1.83 16.88
C PRO A 96 -1.01 -0.35 17.32
N PHE A 97 0.08 0.27 17.75
CA PHE A 97 0.15 1.70 18.07
C PHE A 97 0.27 2.61 16.84
N ALA A 98 0.90 2.15 15.75
CA ALA A 98 1.02 2.95 14.53
C ALA A 98 -0.33 3.13 13.81
N SER A 99 -1.18 2.11 13.80
CA SER A 99 -2.50 2.17 13.15
C SER A 99 -3.51 3.03 13.90
N VAL A 100 -3.43 3.10 15.24
CA VAL A 100 -4.25 4.02 16.05
C VAL A 100 -3.86 5.48 15.78
N LEU A 101 -2.55 5.77 15.78
CA LEU A 101 -2.05 7.13 15.56
C LEU A 101 -2.36 7.65 14.14
N ASP A 102 -2.26 6.76 13.15
CA ASP A 102 -2.54 7.05 11.74
C ASP A 102 -4.04 7.33 11.52
N ARG A 103 -4.93 6.52 12.11
CA ARG A 103 -6.39 6.77 12.05
C ARG A 103 -6.83 8.01 12.82
N ALA A 104 -6.23 8.28 13.97
CA ALA A 104 -6.48 9.52 14.71
C ALA A 104 -6.08 10.75 13.88
N ARG A 105 -4.96 10.66 13.15
CA ARG A 105 -4.51 11.72 12.25
C ARG A 105 -5.45 11.90 11.06
N ASP A 106 -5.91 10.82 10.45
CA ASP A 106 -6.85 10.89 9.32
C ASP A 106 -8.20 11.49 9.77
N ALA A 107 -8.71 11.11 10.94
CA ALA A 107 -9.94 11.68 11.51
C ALA A 107 -9.83 13.19 11.74
N VAL A 108 -8.71 13.66 12.34
CA VAL A 108 -8.46 15.09 12.56
C VAL A 108 -8.30 15.85 11.23
N SER A 109 -7.66 15.25 10.23
CA SER A 109 -7.51 15.87 8.91
C SER A 109 -8.84 16.00 8.14
N SER A 110 -9.77 15.07 8.35
CA SER A 110 -11.09 15.07 7.71
C SER A 110 -12.03 16.17 8.23
N THR A 111 -11.87 16.57 9.49
CA THR A 111 -12.67 17.65 10.12
C THR A 111 -12.15 19.05 9.73
N GLY A 112 -10.93 19.16 9.21
CA GLY A 112 -10.32 20.44 8.81
C GLY A 112 -10.72 20.95 7.42
N SER A 113 -11.37 20.15 6.56
CA SER A 113 -11.69 20.54 5.17
C SER A 113 -13.16 20.86 4.90
N SER A 114 -14.00 21.04 5.93
CA SER A 114 -15.43 21.34 5.77
C SER A 114 -15.82 22.78 6.14
N SER A 115 -14.94 23.76 5.91
CA SER A 115 -15.28 25.19 6.08
C SER A 115 -14.97 25.98 4.81
N GLY A 116 -16.03 26.53 4.20
CA GLY A 116 -16.04 27.32 2.96
C GLY A 116 -16.87 26.62 1.88
N ARG A 117 -18.20 26.80 1.81
CA ARG A 117 -18.90 27.92 1.14
C ARG A 117 -18.35 28.24 -0.24
#